data_AF-A0A812A004-F1
#
_entry.id   AF-A0A812A004-F1
#
_cell.length_a   1.000
_cell.length_b   1.000
_cell.length_c   1.000
_cell.angle_alpha   90.00
_cell.angle_beta   90.00
_cell.angle_gamma   90.00
#
_symmetry.space_group_name_H-M   'P 1'
#
loop_
_entity.id
_entity.type
_entity.pdbx_description
1 polymer ?
#
loop_
_entity_poly.entity_id
_entity_poly.type
_entity_poly.pdbx_seq_one_letter_code
_entity_poly.pdbx_strand_id
1 'polypeptide(L)'
;MAKPPPIKNYANIYATTDADYVQLYQGNSLVDNQTGKKIVFKYLEGTYRLRFVKGNTTIEQNTSLEGDITLNVEVPDATKTTPSTVKRTQTNHTTRYAIGVLLILIVNIIGIMLIRRIKD
;
A
#
# COMPACT_ATOMS: atom_id res chain seq x y z
N MET A 1 4.72 -28.74 -31.46
CA MET A 1 5.52 -27.99 -30.46
C MET A 1 4.67 -27.76 -29.24
N ALA A 2 5.06 -28.26 -28.07
CA ALA A 2 4.34 -28.01 -26.83
C ALA A 2 4.59 -26.56 -26.37
N LYS A 3 3.53 -25.84 -26.00
CA LYS A 3 3.64 -24.49 -25.44
C LYS A 3 4.48 -24.58 -24.14
N PRO A 4 5.50 -23.73 -23.95
CA PRO A 4 6.26 -23.72 -22.71
C PRO A 4 5.31 -23.50 -21.52
N PRO A 5 5.54 -24.16 -20.38
CA PRO A 5 4.68 -24.01 -19.21
C PRO A 5 4.64 -22.53 -18.79
N PRO A 6 3.48 -22.02 -18.37
CA PRO A 6 3.35 -20.63 -17.95
C PRO A 6 4.30 -20.34 -16.79
N ILE A 7 5.12 -19.31 -16.94
CA ILE A 7 6.01 -18.82 -15.89
C ILE A 7 5.11 -18.21 -14.81
N LYS A 8 5.15 -18.80 -13.62
CA LYS A 8 4.44 -18.28 -12.44
C LYS A 8 5.27 -17.13 -11.86
N ASN A 9 4.80 -15.91 -12.07
CA ASN A 9 5.37 -14.74 -11.43
C ASN A 9 4.81 -14.63 -10.01
N TYR A 10 5.71 -14.64 -9.03
CA TYR A 10 5.37 -14.39 -7.65
C TYR A 10 5.59 -12.92 -7.33
N ALA A 11 4.70 -12.36 -6.54
CA ALA A 11 4.77 -11.01 -6.05
C ALA A 11 4.35 -10.95 -4.58
N ASN A 12 4.94 -10.02 -3.86
CA ASN A 12 4.74 -9.87 -2.43
C ASN A 12 3.88 -8.64 -2.12
N ILE A 13 3.00 -8.77 -1.14
CA ILE A 13 2.27 -7.65 -0.55
C ILE A 13 2.85 -7.42 0.84
N TYR A 14 3.54 -6.30 1.02
CA TYR A 14 4.02 -5.84 2.31
C TYR A 14 3.00 -4.85 2.89
N ALA A 15 2.33 -5.21 3.97
CA ALA A 15 1.36 -4.33 4.62
C ALA A 15 1.88 -3.88 5.99
N THR A 16 1.91 -2.58 6.23
CA THR A 16 2.06 -1.99 7.57
C THR A 16 0.71 -1.44 7.99
N THR A 17 0.23 -1.81 9.18
CA THR A 17 -1.10 -1.43 9.64
C THR A 17 -1.23 -1.44 11.15
N ASP A 18 -2.25 -0.75 11.67
CA ASP A 18 -2.72 -0.81 13.05
C ASP A 18 -4.03 -1.64 13.20
N ALA A 19 -4.43 -2.37 12.15
CA ALA A 19 -5.51 -3.33 12.20
C ALA A 19 -5.21 -4.50 13.18
N ASP A 20 -6.26 -5.08 13.76
CA ASP A 20 -6.16 -6.28 14.59
C ASP A 20 -5.74 -7.49 13.72
N TYR A 21 -6.31 -7.60 12.53
CA TYR A 21 -5.96 -8.59 11.53
C TYR A 21 -6.26 -8.11 10.10
N VAL A 22 -5.61 -8.75 9.13
CA VAL A 22 -5.76 -8.50 7.71
C VAL A 22 -6.09 -9.80 7.00
N GLN A 23 -7.21 -9.79 6.28
CA GLN A 23 -7.65 -10.90 5.45
C GLN A 23 -7.30 -10.62 3.99
N LEU A 24 -6.75 -11.62 3.30
CA LEU A 24 -6.50 -11.61 1.87
C LEU A 24 -7.54 -12.47 1.16
N TYR A 25 -8.22 -11.90 0.18
CA TYR A 25 -9.20 -12.57 -0.66
C TYR A 25 -8.75 -12.60 -2.12
N GLN A 26 -9.10 -13.67 -2.81
CA GLN A 26 -9.04 -13.77 -4.27
C GLN A 26 -10.44 -14.03 -4.79
N GLY A 27 -11.02 -13.04 -5.46
CA GLY A 27 -12.48 -13.02 -5.70
C GLY A 27 -13.25 -13.04 -4.37
N ASN A 28 -14.11 -14.05 -4.20
CA ASN A 28 -14.94 -14.20 -3.00
C ASN A 28 -14.35 -15.16 -1.95
N SER A 29 -13.23 -15.81 -2.26
CA SER A 29 -12.61 -16.80 -1.39
C SER A 29 -11.56 -16.16 -0.49
N LEU A 30 -11.60 -16.47 0.81
CA LEU A 30 -10.52 -16.13 1.74
C LEU A 30 -9.31 -17.01 1.40
N VAL A 31 -8.17 -16.37 1.19
CA VAL A 31 -6.90 -17.03 0.83
C VAL A 31 -5.96 -17.06 2.03
N ASP A 32 -5.92 -15.98 2.81
CA ASP A 32 -5.06 -15.89 3.99
C ASP A 32 -5.65 -14.94 5.04
N ASN A 33 -5.21 -15.09 6.28
CA ASN A 33 -5.57 -14.23 7.40
C ASN A 33 -4.36 -14.09 8.34
N GLN A 34 -3.86 -12.86 8.50
CA GLN A 34 -2.68 -12.59 9.31
C GLN A 34 -2.91 -11.45 10.30
N THR A 35 -2.23 -11.53 11.44
CA THR A 35 -2.26 -10.54 12.52
C THR A 35 -0.91 -9.87 12.67
N GLY A 36 -0.90 -8.63 13.14
CA GLY A 36 0.32 -7.91 13.50
C GLY A 36 0.56 -6.65 12.68
N LYS A 37 1.55 -5.85 13.11
CA LYS A 37 1.79 -4.51 12.56
C LYS A 37 2.47 -4.49 11.20
N LYS A 38 3.17 -5.57 10.85
CA LYS A 38 3.88 -5.76 9.58
C LYS A 38 3.57 -7.15 9.06
N ILE A 39 2.89 -7.22 7.93
CA ILE A 39 2.36 -8.44 7.34
C ILE A 39 2.95 -8.60 5.94
N VAL A 40 3.28 -9.85 5.57
CA VAL A 40 3.79 -10.19 4.24
C VAL A 40 2.96 -11.32 3.65
N PHE A 41 2.27 -11.04 2.56
CA PHE A 41 1.58 -12.05 1.76
C PHE A 41 2.43 -12.37 0.53
N LYS A 42 2.72 -13.65 0.30
CA LYS A 42 3.52 -14.13 -0.85
C LYS A 42 2.62 -14.92 -1.79
N TYR A 43 2.18 -14.30 -2.88
CA TYR A 43 1.21 -14.91 -3.79
C TYR A 43 1.60 -14.70 -5.25
N LEU A 44 0.89 -15.39 -6.15
CA LEU A 44 1.05 -15.17 -7.58
C LEU A 44 0.51 -13.80 -7.99
N GLU A 45 1.07 -13.22 -9.04
CA GLU A 45 0.48 -12.06 -9.69
C GLU A 45 -1.02 -12.30 -9.98
N GLY A 46 -1.83 -11.27 -9.76
CA GLY A 46 -3.28 -11.39 -9.86
C GLY A 46 -4.05 -10.32 -9.08
N THR A 47 -5.37 -10.38 -9.16
CA THR A 47 -6.26 -9.46 -8.44
C THR A 47 -6.63 -10.02 -7.07
N TYR A 48 -6.38 -9.24 -6.03
CA TYR A 48 -6.69 -9.57 -4.65
C TYR A 48 -7.48 -8.45 -3.98
N ARG A 49 -8.19 -8.81 -2.91
CA ARG A 49 -8.82 -7.86 -2.02
C ARG A 49 -8.29 -8.06 -0.60
N LEU A 50 -7.76 -7.00 -0.03
CA LEU A 50 -7.34 -6.95 1.37
C LEU A 50 -8.46 -6.36 2.21
N ARG A 51 -8.77 -6.98 3.34
CA ARG A 51 -9.69 -6.46 4.34
C ARG A 51 -8.94 -6.26 5.66
N PHE A 52 -8.82 -5.01 6.08
CA PHE A 52 -8.21 -4.60 7.33
C PHE A 52 -9.31 -4.42 8.37
N VAL A 53 -9.22 -5.12 9.50
CA VAL A 53 -10.24 -5.09 10.55
C VAL A 53 -9.64 -4.60 11.85
N LYS A 54 -10.29 -3.60 12.47
CA LYS A 54 -9.92 -3.06 13.79
C LYS A 54 -11.19 -2.82 14.62
N GLY A 55 -11.43 -3.66 15.62
CA GLY A 55 -12.69 -3.68 16.36
C GLY A 55 -13.90 -3.79 15.43
N ASN A 56 -14.75 -2.76 15.42
CA ASN A 56 -15.94 -2.69 14.56
C ASN A 56 -15.69 -1.99 13.22
N THR A 57 -14.49 -1.46 12.99
CA THR A 57 -14.12 -0.77 11.74
C THR A 57 -13.52 -1.75 10.76
N THR A 58 -13.95 -1.66 9.49
CA THR A 58 -13.39 -2.45 8.39
C THR A 58 -13.05 -1.55 7.21
N ILE A 59 -11.86 -1.75 6.63
CA ILE A 59 -11.44 -1.14 5.37
C ILE A 59 -11.17 -2.24 4.36
N GLU A 60 -11.77 -2.14 3.18
CA GLU A 60 -11.46 -3.02 2.05
C GLU A 60 -10.64 -2.29 0.99
N GLN A 61 -9.63 -2.97 0.45
CA GLN A 61 -8.80 -2.47 -0.65
C GLN A 61 -8.63 -3.55 -1.71
N ASN A 62 -9.10 -3.26 -2.92
CA ASN A 62 -8.79 -4.08 -4.10
C ASN A 62 -7.41 -3.69 -4.65
N THR A 63 -6.60 -4.69 -4.97
CA THR A 63 -5.27 -4.49 -5.56
C THR A 63 -5.03 -5.48 -6.70
N SER A 64 -4.55 -4.97 -7.83
CA SER A 64 -3.90 -5.80 -8.85
C SER A 64 -2.42 -5.90 -8.48
N LEU A 65 -1.93 -7.13 -8.42
CA LEU A 65 -0.56 -7.49 -8.09
C LEU A 65 0.16 -7.90 -9.39
N GLU A 66 0.94 -6.98 -9.95
CA GLU A 66 1.79 -7.18 -11.14
C GLU A 66 3.29 -7.19 -10.75
N GLY A 67 3.57 -7.23 -9.45
CA GLY A 67 4.87 -7.07 -8.84
C GLY A 67 4.73 -6.69 -7.37
N ASP A 68 5.85 -6.60 -6.65
CA ASP A 68 5.84 -6.31 -5.21
C ASP A 68 5.19 -4.96 -4.90
N ILE A 69 4.29 -4.94 -3.91
CA ILE A 69 3.63 -3.72 -3.44
C ILE A 69 3.82 -3.51 -1.95
N THR A 70 3.87 -2.24 -1.56
CA THR A 70 3.87 -1.84 -0.16
C THR A 70 2.63 -1.01 0.13
N LEU A 71 1.92 -1.40 1.18
CA LEU A 71 0.71 -0.76 1.66
C LEU A 71 0.94 -0.26 3.08
N ASN A 72 0.55 0.98 3.33
CA ASN A 72 0.47 1.52 4.68
C ASN A 72 -0.98 1.94 4.95
N VAL A 73 -1.61 1.27 5.91
CA VAL A 73 -3.05 1.41 6.18
C VAL A 73 -3.28 1.67 7.66
N GLU A 74 -3.81 2.85 7.96
CA GLU A 74 -4.32 3.18 9.29
C GLU A 74 -5.84 3.02 9.30
N VAL A 75 -6.33 2.14 10.16
CA VAL A 75 -7.76 1.89 10.37
C VAL A 75 -8.27 2.85 11.44
N PRO A 76 -9.21 3.76 11.12
CA PRO A 76 -9.76 4.68 12.10
C PRO A 76 -10.36 3.93 13.28
N ASP A 77 -10.04 4.39 14.48
CA ASP A 77 -10.80 3.99 15.65
C ASP A 77 -12.25 4.44 15.46
N ALA A 78 -13.22 3.59 15.80
CA ALA A 78 -14.64 3.90 15.65
C ALA A 78 -15.09 5.17 16.42
N THR A 79 -14.23 5.70 17.31
CA THR A 79 -14.42 6.95 18.06
C THR A 79 -13.88 8.20 17.36
N LYS A 80 -13.10 8.06 16.26
CA LYS A 80 -12.52 9.16 15.50
C LYS A 80 -13.17 9.28 14.12
N THR A 81 -13.82 10.40 13.87
CA THR A 81 -14.46 10.79 12.59
C THR A 81 -13.46 11.22 11.51
N THR A 82 -12.23 10.69 11.52
CA THR A 82 -11.25 10.95 10.46
C THR A 82 -11.43 9.99 9.29
N PRO A 83 -11.38 10.46 8.03
CA PRO A 83 -11.41 9.59 6.86
C PRO A 83 -10.27 8.58 6.90
N SER A 84 -10.58 7.32 6.58
CA SER A 84 -9.57 6.27 6.40
C SER A 84 -8.58 6.69 5.32
N THR A 85 -7.28 6.76 5.65
CA THR A 85 -6.25 7.08 4.67
C THR A 85 -5.46 5.82 4.34
N VAL A 86 -5.61 5.35 3.10
CA VAL A 86 -4.81 4.25 2.56
C VAL A 86 -3.71 4.83 1.68
N LYS A 87 -2.45 4.71 2.08
CA LYS A 87 -1.31 5.10 1.24
C LYS A 87 -0.76 3.86 0.54
N ARG A 88 -0.94 3.79 -0.78
CA ARG A 88 -0.35 2.77 -1.64
C ARG A 88 0.93 3.32 -2.27
N THR A 89 2.06 2.65 -2.01
CA THR A 89 3.31 2.90 -2.72
C THR A 89 3.59 1.69 -3.59
N GLN A 90 3.30 1.81 -4.89
CA GLN A 90 3.67 0.79 -5.87
C GLN A 90 5.13 1.03 -6.26
N THR A 91 6.02 0.11 -5.88
CA THR A 91 7.42 0.19 -6.26
C THR A 91 7.59 -0.54 -7.59
N ASN A 92 7.22 0.11 -8.70
CA ASN A 92 7.67 -0.36 -10.00
C ASN A 92 9.20 -0.22 -10.01
N HIS A 93 9.92 -1.33 -10.20
CA HIS A 93 11.38 -1.38 -10.17
C HIS A 93 12.04 -0.47 -11.24
N THR A 94 11.24 0.12 -12.13
CA THR A 94 11.60 1.06 -13.20
C THR A 94 11.50 2.55 -12.81
N THR A 95 10.99 2.91 -11.62
CA THR A 95 10.71 4.32 -11.25
C THR A 95 11.63 4.86 -10.15
N ARG A 96 12.79 4.23 -9.92
CA ARG A 96 13.75 4.68 -8.89
C ARG A 96 14.38 6.06 -9.15
N TYR A 97 14.22 6.62 -10.36
CA TYR A 97 14.84 7.90 -10.74
C TYR A 97 13.89 9.12 -10.72
N ALA A 98 12.56 8.94 -10.67
CA ALA A 98 11.63 10.07 -10.73
C ALA A 98 11.32 10.69 -9.35
N ILE A 99 11.38 9.90 -8.27
CA ILE A 99 11.00 10.35 -6.92
C ILE A 99 12.08 11.25 -6.29
N GLY A 100 13.36 11.05 -6.64
CA GLY A 100 14.46 11.87 -6.13
C GLY A 100 14.42 13.33 -6.63
N VAL A 101 13.95 13.56 -7.86
CA VAL A 101 13.89 14.90 -8.46
C VAL A 101 12.73 15.73 -7.89
N LEU A 102 11.60 15.09 -7.55
CA LEU A 102 10.42 15.78 -7.05
C LEU A 102 10.61 16.34 -5.62
N LEU A 103 11.40 15.67 -4.78
CA LEU A 103 11.69 16.12 -3.41
C LEU A 103 12.56 17.39 -3.39
N ILE A 104 13.50 17.54 -4.32
CA ILE A 104 14.38 18.72 -4.41
C ILE A 104 13.58 19.98 -4.80
N LEU A 105 12.58 19.83 -5.68
CA LEU A 105 11.72 20.94 -6.10
C LEU A 105 10.82 21.46 -4.96
N ILE A 106 10.29 20.57 -4.10
CA ILE A 106 9.42 20.96 -2.97
C ILE A 106 10.21 21.71 -1.88
N VAL A 107 11.44 21.29 -1.58
CA VAL A 107 12.30 21.97 -0.59
C VAL A 107 12.63 23.40 -1.05
N ASN A 108 12.91 23.60 -2.34
CA ASN A 108 13.20 24.93 -2.87
C ASN A 108 12.01 25.90 -2.80
N ILE A 109 10.77 25.43 -3.02
CA ILE A 109 9.59 26.30 -2.95
C ILE A 109 9.31 26.74 -1.51
N ILE A 110 9.40 25.82 -0.54
CA ILE A 110 9.16 26.13 0.88
C ILE A 110 10.23 27.08 1.42
N GLY A 111 11.50 26.88 1.06
CA GLY A 111 12.60 27.76 1.46
C GLY A 111 12.42 29.20 0.96
N ILE A 112 12.08 29.38 -0.32
CA ILE A 112 11.86 30.73 -0.89
C ILE A 112 10.64 31.41 -0.27
N MET A 113 9.57 30.65 0.02
CA MET A 113 8.33 31.20 0.58
C MET A 113 8.50 31.62 2.05
N LEU A 114 9.30 30.88 2.84
CA LEU A 114 9.65 31.25 4.22
C LEU A 114 10.52 32.51 4.29
N ILE A 115 11.47 32.69 3.37
CA ILE A 115 12.29 33.91 3.32
C ILE A 115 11.43 35.15 3.02
N ARG A 116 10.42 35.02 2.15
CA ARG A 116 9.51 36.14 1.85
C ARG A 116 8.63 36.53 3.03
N ARG A 117 8.18 35.57 3.85
CA ARG A 117 7.28 35.85 4.99
C ARG A 117 7.95 36.47 6.21
N ILE A 118 9.28 36.37 6.34
CA ILE A 118 10.03 36.97 7.45
C ILE A 118 10.44 38.43 7.15
N LYS A 119 10.27 38.87 5.89
CA LYS A 119 10.74 40.20 5.43
C LYS A 119 9.64 41.25 5.33
N ASP A 120 8.39 40.90 5.67
CA ASP A 120 7.27 41.82 5.87
C ASP A 120 7.06 42.11 7.36
#